data_AF-A0A0L7TD39-F1
#
_entry.id   AF-A0A0L7TD39-F1
#
_cell.length_a   1.000
_cell.length_b   1.000
_cell.length_c   1.000
_cell.angle_alpha   90.00
_cell.angle_beta   90.00
_cell.angle_gamma   90.00
#
_symmetry.space_group_name_H-M   'P 1'
#
loop_
_entity.id
_entity.type
_entity.pdbx_description
1 polymer ?
#
loop_
_entity_poly.entity_id
_entity_poly.type
_entity_poly.pdbx_seq_one_letter_code
_entity_poly.pdbx_strand_id
1 'polypeptide(L)' 'MTNPLIIKLGGVLLDSEEALARLFDALVTYRESYQRPLLIVHGGGCL' A
#
# COMPACT_ATOMS: atom_id res chain seq x y z
N MET A 1 17.14 14.75 -4.99
CA MET A 1 16.60 13.49 -5.53
C MET A 1 15.53 13.00 -4.56
N THR A 2 14.32 12.71 -5.02
CA THR A 2 13.26 12.14 -4.18
C THR A 2 13.56 10.65 -3.95
N ASN A 3 13.46 10.19 -2.70
CA ASN A 3 13.65 8.77 -2.34
C ASN A 3 12.28 8.16 -2.00
N PRO A 4 11.54 7.62 -2.98
CA PRO A 4 10.21 7.08 -2.72
C PRO A 4 10.25 5.84 -1.82
N LEU A 5 9.17 5.58 -1.10
CA LEU A 5 8.93 4.31 -0.42
C LEU A 5 8.12 3.40 -1.36
N ILE A 6 8.72 2.29 -1.76
CA ILE A 6 8.03 1.27 -2.58
C ILE A 6 7.37 0.26 -1.64
N ILE A 7 6.07 0.04 -1.81
CA ILE A 7 5.28 -0.91 -1.05
C ILE A 7 4.80 -1.99 -2.02
N LYS A 8 5.34 -3.21 -1.91
CA LYS A 8 4.89 -4.34 -2.71
C LYS A 8 3.73 -5.05 -2.03
N LEU A 9 2.59 -5.13 -2.71
CA LEU A 9 1.39 -5.85 -2.28
C LEU A 9 1.21 -7.15 -3.08
N GLY A 10 0.52 -8.14 -2.49
CA GLY A 10 0.14 -9.36 -3.18
C GLY A 10 -0.38 -10.45 -2.23
N GLY A 11 -0.65 -11.64 -2.79
CA GLY A 11 -1.28 -12.74 -2.06
C GLY A 11 -2.75 -12.45 -1.74
N VAL A 12 -3.30 -13.21 -0.78
CA VAL A 12 -4.70 -13.14 -0.33
C VAL A 12 -5.14 -11.76 0.19
N LEU A 13 -4.19 -10.85 0.41
CA LEU A 13 -4.48 -9.45 0.73
C LEU A 13 -5.40 -8.82 -0.32
N LEU A 14 -5.20 -9.16 -1.61
CA LEU A 14 -5.99 -8.57 -2.69
C LEU A 14 -7.44 -9.09 -2.73
N ASP A 15 -7.72 -10.20 -2.04
CA ASP A 15 -9.06 -10.80 -1.96
C ASP A 15 -9.79 -10.41 -0.66
N SER A 16 -9.15 -9.65 0.23
CA SER A 16 -9.69 -9.24 1.52
C SER A 16 -10.00 -7.75 1.54
N GLU A 17 -11.29 -7.41 1.36
CA GLU A 17 -11.77 -6.03 1.42
C GLU A 17 -11.43 -5.36 2.76
N GLU A 18 -11.60 -6.08 3.87
CA GLU A 18 -11.27 -5.57 5.21
C GLU A 18 -9.77 -5.24 5.33
N ALA A 19 -8.89 -6.12 4.86
CA ALA A 19 -7.45 -5.89 4.95
C ALA A 19 -7.01 -4.74 4.03
N LEU A 20 -7.60 -4.62 2.84
CA LEU A 20 -7.35 -3.49 1.95
C LEU A 20 -7.82 -2.18 2.57
N ALA A 21 -9.02 -2.12 3.15
CA ALA A 21 -9.53 -0.93 3.82
C ALA A 21 -8.57 -0.45 4.91
N ARG A 22 -8.15 -1.36 5.80
CA ARG A 22 -7.20 -1.05 6.87
C ARG A 22 -5.82 -0.64 6.35
N LEU A 23 -5.37 -1.24 5.25
CA LEU A 23 -4.13 -0.83 4.58
C LEU A 23 -4.24 0.61 4.08
N PHE A 24 -5.31 0.94 3.37
CA PHE A 24 -5.49 2.29 2.81
C PHE A 24 -5.64 3.36 3.90
N ASP A 25 -6.34 3.07 5.01
CA ASP A 25 -6.37 3.95 6.18
C ASP A 25 -4.97 4.26 6.69
N ALA A 26 -4.13 3.23 6.86
CA ALA A 26 -2.75 3.39 7.31
C ALA A 26 -1.90 4.20 6.32
N LEU A 27 -2.11 4.02 5.01
CA LEU A 27 -1.42 4.79 3.98
C LEU A 27 -1.84 6.27 3.98
N VAL A 28 -3.10 6.58 4.28
CA VAL A 28 -3.58 7.95 4.47
C VAL A 28 -2.89 8.58 5.67
N THR A 29 -2.92 7.93 6.84
CA THR A 29 -2.22 8.43 8.05
C THR A 29 -0.73 8.66 7.81
N TYR A 30 -0.08 7.77 7.06
CA TYR A 30 1.32 7.96 6.68
C TYR A 30 1.53 9.21 5.83
N ARG A 31 0.68 9.44 4.82
CA ARG A 31 0.79 10.60 3.92
C ARG A 31 0.52 11.93 4.63
N GLU A 32 -0.30 11.93 5.67
CA GLU A 32 -0.53 13.11 6.51
C GLU A 32 0.69 13.46 7.36
N SER A 33 1.42 12.44 7.83
CA SER A 33 2.56 12.61 8.74
C SER A 33 3.90 12.77 8.01
N TYR A 34 4.02 12.27 6.78
CA TYR A 34 5.28 12.18 6.05
C TYR A 34 5.13 12.69 4.61
N GLN A 35 6.06 13.54 4.19
CA GLN A 35 6.15 14.05 2.82
C GLN A 35 6.91 13.10 1.88
N ARG A 36 7.33 11.91 2.36
CA ARG A 36 8.04 10.93 1.54
C ARG A 36 7.07 10.32 0.51
N PRO A 37 7.36 10.41 -0.80
CA PRO A 37 6.48 9.85 -1.82
C PRO A 37 6.29 8.34 -1.65
N LEU A 38 5.06 7.86 -1.84
CA LEU A 38 4.73 6.44 -1.83
C LEU A 38 4.55 5.93 -3.26
N LEU A 39 5.03 4.73 -3.54
CA LEU A 39 4.81 3.98 -4.77
C LEU A 39 4.29 2.59 -4.40
N ILE A 40 3.15 2.18 -4.95
CA ILE A 40 2.62 0.83 -4.75
C ILE A 40 2.94 0.00 -5.98
N VAL A 41 3.47 -1.20 -5.76
CA VAL A 41 3.62 -2.25 -6.77
C VAL A 41 2.77 -3.42 -6.32
N HIS A 42 1.96 -4.02 -7.18
CA HIS A 42 1.18 -5.20 -6.80
C HIS A 42 1.36 -6.34 -7.80
N GLY A 43 1.27 -7.58 -7.30
CA GLY A 43 1.11 -8.77 -8.14
C GLY A 43 -0.37 -8.97 -8.56
N GLY A 44 -0.67 -10.09 -9.21
CA GLY A 44 -2.00 -10.42 -9.74
C GLY A 44 -2.96 -11.17 -8.80
N GLY A 45 -2.65 -11.30 -7.50
CA GLY A 45 -3.48 -12.04 -6.53
C GLY A 45 -3.24 -13.55 -6.52
N CYS A 46 -4.13 -14.30 -5.86
CA CYS A 46 -4.18 -15.75 -5.90
C CYS A 46 -4.92 -16.16 -7.19
N LEU A 47 -4.35 -17.09 -7.97
CA LEU A 47 -5.10 -17.80 -9.02
C LEU A 47 -6.01 -18.85 -8.38
#